data_AF-A0A4Q7UYQ2-F1
#
_entry.id   AF-A0A4Q7UYQ2-F1
#
_cell.length_a   1.000
_cell.length_b   1.000
_cell.length_c   1.000
_cell.angle_alpha   90.00
_cell.angle_beta   90.00
_cell.angle_gamma   90.00
#
_symmetry.space_group_name_H-M   'P 1'
#
loop_
_entity.id
_entity.type
_entity.pdbx_description
1 polymer ?
#
loop_
_entity_poly.entity_id
_entity_poly.type
_entity_poly.pdbx_seq_one_letter_code
_entity_poly.pdbx_strand_id
1 'polypeptide(L)'
;MDAVGTAWARWSPGVSLVCAVAAPFVVLAGAGYAASVQPPGYDPVRQTFSALANAGATDGWIMGATLLVLGLGYLLTAAGLPGIGRRARVVLAVGGAGVAMAALCPQPASGTNPWHMGSAAVGWLAFTAWPLAVSRARPSPEVTADDGDDRGGTPAVLRRGPAWAATAVLVGLMAWFGLELLLGGDRLGLAQRVLVVAQTLWPMAVALAASRHRWGTAWPPDLRRAGTAVFWVVVLAPAVIPVGSTVAAAAQPPGYDPLRQSLSTLARIGATDRWIMTGTLVLLGLGYVAGALVLTRIPWPGRIAVGLGGAGTLFAGLLPQPETGSSPWHMGAATVGWIAFVGFPLAVSRHPSASPLLGRRAAWVVTGTLLALLGWFFVQLQTGGPYIGLSERVLIIAQTLWPAVVVAVLRRDHPGGDHLRGGQRRSTNGSSGDAVSSGTASGRTSPSWTR
;
A
#
# COMPACT_ATOMS: atom_id res chain seq x y z
N MET A 1 30.70 2.10 11.71
CA MET A 1 29.22 2.12 11.80
C MET A 1 28.57 2.69 10.52
N ASP A 2 29.37 3.08 9.51
CA ASP A 2 28.93 3.86 8.35
C ASP A 2 28.33 3.02 7.21
N ALA A 3 28.69 1.73 7.10
CA ALA A 3 28.12 0.83 6.08
C ALA A 3 26.65 0.47 6.37
N VAL A 4 26.30 0.21 7.63
CA VAL A 4 24.93 -0.12 8.04
C VAL A 4 24.03 1.12 7.99
N GLY A 5 24.54 2.28 8.43
CA GLY A 5 23.82 3.55 8.35
C GLY A 5 23.53 3.99 6.91
N THR A 6 24.51 3.85 6.00
CA THR A 6 24.32 4.18 4.58
C THR A 6 23.46 3.16 3.84
N ALA A 7 23.46 1.89 4.25
CA ALA A 7 22.52 0.88 3.76
C ALA A 7 21.08 1.19 4.22
N TRP A 8 20.87 1.46 5.51
CA TRP A 8 19.55 1.81 6.04
C TRP A 8 19.00 3.11 5.43
N ALA A 9 19.83 4.12 5.23
CA ALA A 9 19.42 5.39 4.59
C ALA A 9 18.91 5.19 3.15
N ARG A 10 19.46 4.22 2.40
CA ARG A 10 19.04 3.92 1.02
C ARG A 10 17.74 3.10 0.94
N TRP A 11 17.49 2.21 1.90
CA TRP A 11 16.33 1.32 1.89
C TRP A 11 15.12 1.87 2.65
N SER A 12 15.36 2.63 3.72
CA SER A 12 14.33 3.03 4.68
C SER A 12 13.14 3.78 4.05
N PRO A 13 13.28 4.71 3.08
CA PRO A 13 12.12 5.40 2.55
C PRO A 13 11.20 4.42 1.82
N GLY A 14 11.75 3.60 0.93
CA GLY A 14 11.02 2.60 0.14
C GLY A 14 10.27 1.61 1.02
N VAL A 15 10.97 1.00 1.97
CA VAL A 15 10.39 0.04 2.93
C VAL A 15 9.27 0.69 3.74
N SER A 16 9.45 1.91 4.27
CA SER A 16 8.41 2.60 5.02
C SER A 16 7.13 2.86 4.22
N LEU A 17 7.24 3.11 2.91
CA LEU A 17 6.04 3.25 2.07
C LEU A 17 5.37 1.93 1.81
N VAL A 18 6.14 0.88 1.55
CA VAL A 18 5.58 -0.46 1.39
C VAL A 18 4.82 -0.83 2.67
N CYS A 19 5.40 -0.62 3.85
CA CYS A 19 4.72 -0.88 5.12
C CYS A 19 3.45 -0.02 5.29
N ALA A 20 3.52 1.29 4.99
CA ALA A 20 2.37 2.18 5.10
C ALA A 20 1.23 1.80 4.14
N VAL A 21 1.57 1.43 2.90
CA VAL A 21 0.61 1.00 1.89
C VAL A 21 0.06 -0.38 2.23
N ALA A 22 0.89 -1.32 2.68
CA ALA A 22 0.48 -2.68 3.02
C ALA A 22 -0.43 -2.74 4.26
N ALA A 23 -0.31 -1.81 5.21
CA ALA A 23 -1.02 -1.81 6.49
C ALA A 23 -2.54 -2.09 6.41
N PRO A 24 -3.37 -1.31 5.66
CA PRO A 24 -4.80 -1.59 5.52
C PRO A 24 -5.09 -2.99 4.97
N PHE A 25 -4.23 -3.49 4.09
CA PHE A 25 -4.45 -4.76 3.40
C PHE A 25 -4.04 -5.95 4.27
N VAL A 26 -2.93 -5.84 4.99
CA VAL A 26 -2.48 -6.86 5.95
C VAL A 26 -3.55 -7.11 7.01
N VAL A 27 -4.13 -6.05 7.57
CA VAL A 27 -5.14 -6.22 8.63
C VAL A 27 -6.45 -6.80 8.11
N LEU A 28 -6.91 -6.39 6.93
CA LEU A 28 -8.10 -6.96 6.30
C LEU A 28 -7.91 -8.42 5.92
N ALA A 29 -6.76 -8.76 5.31
CA ALA A 29 -6.43 -10.11 4.89
C ALA A 29 -6.30 -11.06 6.09
N GLY A 30 -5.49 -10.66 7.07
CA GLY A 30 -5.22 -11.48 8.24
C GLY A 30 -6.45 -11.69 9.11
N ALA A 31 -7.30 -10.68 9.25
CA ALA A 31 -8.56 -10.85 9.97
C ALA A 31 -9.61 -11.66 9.21
N GLY A 32 -9.70 -11.50 7.89
CA GLY A 32 -10.55 -12.36 7.06
C GLY A 32 -10.14 -13.82 7.17
N TYR A 33 -8.83 -14.09 7.18
CA TYR A 33 -8.32 -15.44 7.37
C TYR A 33 -8.58 -15.98 8.78
N ALA A 34 -8.26 -15.21 9.82
CA ALA A 34 -8.52 -15.61 11.21
C ALA A 34 -10.01 -15.86 11.47
N ALA A 35 -10.90 -15.09 10.85
CA ALA A 35 -12.34 -15.31 10.91
C ALA A 35 -12.77 -16.60 10.20
N SER A 36 -12.19 -16.91 9.05
CA SER A 36 -12.56 -18.08 8.24
C SER A 36 -12.25 -19.42 8.90
N VAL A 37 -11.30 -19.47 9.83
CA VAL A 37 -10.95 -20.68 10.58
C VAL A 37 -11.70 -20.83 11.90
N GLN A 38 -12.52 -19.84 12.29
CA GLN A 38 -13.32 -19.95 13.51
C GLN A 38 -14.46 -20.97 13.34
N PRO A 39 -14.88 -21.64 14.43
CA PRO A 39 -16.04 -22.52 14.41
C PRO A 39 -17.33 -21.77 14.06
N PRO A 40 -18.40 -22.49 13.63
CA PRO A 40 -19.72 -21.92 13.43
C PRO A 40 -20.18 -21.17 14.69
N GLY A 41 -20.53 -19.89 14.53
CA GLY A 41 -20.88 -19.00 15.64
C GLY A 41 -20.02 -17.75 15.74
N TYR A 42 -18.90 -17.67 14.99
CA TYR A 42 -18.18 -16.41 14.85
C TYR A 42 -19.01 -15.37 14.07
N ASP A 43 -19.25 -14.21 14.67
CA ASP A 43 -19.99 -13.11 14.07
C ASP A 43 -19.07 -11.88 13.98
N PRO A 44 -18.60 -11.46 12.79
CA PRO A 44 -17.70 -10.32 12.62
C PRO A 44 -18.36 -8.96 12.96
N VAL A 45 -19.69 -8.90 13.07
CA VAL A 45 -20.40 -7.68 13.49
C VAL A 45 -20.33 -7.52 15.00
N ARG A 46 -20.45 -8.63 15.74
CA ARG A 46 -20.41 -8.65 17.20
C ARG A 46 -19.00 -8.81 17.77
N GLN A 47 -18.15 -9.62 17.14
CA GLN A 47 -16.87 -10.04 17.70
C GLN A 47 -15.68 -9.32 17.05
N THR A 48 -14.75 -8.90 17.91
CA THR A 48 -13.61 -8.04 17.57
C THR A 48 -12.46 -8.80 16.88
N PHE A 49 -11.53 -8.07 16.26
CA PHE A 49 -10.19 -8.57 15.95
C PHE A 49 -9.47 -9.10 17.19
N SER A 50 -9.63 -8.46 18.35
CA SER A 50 -9.04 -8.94 19.60
C SER A 50 -9.62 -10.30 20.01
N ALA A 51 -10.91 -10.55 19.73
CA ALA A 51 -11.52 -11.87 19.92
C ALA A 51 -10.88 -12.92 19.00
N LEU A 52 -10.53 -12.57 17.76
CA LEU A 52 -9.79 -13.46 16.85
C LEU A 52 -8.35 -13.72 17.27
N ALA A 53 -7.73 -12.83 18.07
CA ALA A 53 -6.38 -13.00 18.61
C ALA A 53 -6.37 -13.58 20.04
N ASN A 54 -7.54 -13.93 20.57
CA ASN A 54 -7.68 -14.44 21.94
C ASN A 54 -7.04 -15.84 22.05
N ALA A 55 -6.45 -16.16 23.21
CA ALA A 55 -5.94 -17.49 23.53
C ALA A 55 -7.00 -18.62 23.42
N GLY A 56 -8.29 -18.29 23.57
CA GLY A 56 -9.41 -19.21 23.37
C GLY A 56 -9.93 -19.30 21.93
N ALA A 57 -9.41 -18.48 21.00
CA ALA A 57 -9.82 -18.52 19.60
C ALA A 57 -9.12 -19.66 18.86
N THR A 58 -9.84 -20.31 17.94
CA THR A 58 -9.25 -21.31 17.05
C THR A 58 -8.17 -20.65 16.21
N ASP A 59 -6.95 -21.18 16.24
CA ASP A 59 -5.79 -20.63 15.52
C ASP A 59 -5.58 -19.11 15.76
N GLY A 60 -5.80 -18.64 17.00
CA GLY A 60 -5.71 -17.22 17.34
C GLY A 60 -4.33 -16.57 17.05
N TRP A 61 -3.29 -17.39 16.89
CA TRP A 61 -1.96 -16.96 16.43
C TRP A 61 -2.00 -16.27 15.06
N ILE A 62 -2.97 -16.58 14.18
CA ILE A 62 -3.10 -15.95 12.86
C ILE A 62 -3.36 -14.45 13.01
N MET A 63 -4.35 -14.08 13.84
CA MET A 63 -4.66 -12.68 14.09
C MET A 63 -3.55 -12.02 14.92
N GLY A 64 -2.97 -12.73 15.89
CA GLY A 64 -1.81 -12.26 16.65
C GLY A 64 -0.62 -11.89 15.75
N ALA A 65 -0.23 -12.78 14.84
CA ALA A 65 0.83 -12.54 13.87
C ALA A 65 0.49 -11.38 12.94
N THR A 66 -0.77 -11.26 12.50
CA THR A 66 -1.25 -10.15 11.67
C THR A 66 -1.06 -8.80 12.38
N LEU A 67 -1.48 -8.71 13.65
CA LEU A 67 -1.31 -7.50 14.46
C LEU A 67 0.17 -7.19 14.71
N LEU A 68 1.00 -8.21 14.95
CA LEU A 68 2.44 -8.02 15.15
C LEU A 68 3.11 -7.46 13.88
N VAL A 69 2.83 -8.04 12.71
CA VAL A 69 3.32 -7.55 11.41
C VAL A 69 2.87 -6.11 11.17
N LEU A 70 1.61 -5.79 11.47
CA LEU A 70 1.07 -4.44 11.34
C LEU A 70 1.80 -3.44 12.26
N GLY A 71 1.99 -3.80 13.54
CA GLY A 71 2.69 -2.98 14.52
C GLY A 71 4.15 -2.71 14.13
N LEU A 72 4.88 -3.75 13.75
CA LEU A 72 6.26 -3.64 13.23
C LEU A 72 6.31 -2.80 11.94
N GLY A 73 5.33 -2.97 11.05
CA GLY A 73 5.19 -2.16 9.84
C GLY A 73 5.03 -0.66 10.14
N TYR A 74 4.29 -0.29 11.18
CA TYR A 74 4.17 1.10 11.60
C TYR A 74 5.44 1.65 12.24
N LEU A 75 6.20 0.84 12.97
CA LEU A 75 7.53 1.23 13.47
C LEU A 75 8.49 1.52 12.31
N LEU A 76 8.52 0.64 11.31
CA LEU A 76 9.30 0.85 10.08
C LEU A 76 8.82 2.08 9.32
N THR A 77 7.50 2.30 9.25
CA THR A 77 6.93 3.49 8.62
C THR A 77 7.40 4.76 9.34
N ALA A 78 7.30 4.81 10.67
CA ALA A 78 7.75 5.95 11.46
C ALA A 78 9.25 6.25 11.30
N ALA A 79 10.08 5.21 11.22
CA ALA A 79 11.52 5.33 11.09
C ALA A 79 11.97 5.92 9.75
N GLY A 80 11.32 5.58 8.63
CA GLY A 80 11.80 5.96 7.30
C GLY A 80 10.92 6.93 6.50
N LEU A 81 9.79 7.43 7.03
CA LEU A 81 8.92 8.36 6.29
C LEU A 81 9.55 9.76 6.08
N PRO A 82 10.05 10.11 4.88
CA PRO A 82 10.81 11.34 4.67
C PRO A 82 9.90 12.59 4.79
N GLY A 83 10.46 13.71 5.24
CA GLY A 83 9.74 14.99 5.34
C GLY A 83 8.71 15.10 6.47
N ILE A 84 8.54 14.05 7.28
CA ILE A 84 7.64 14.06 8.45
C ILE A 84 8.43 14.39 9.71
N GLY A 85 7.96 15.39 10.47
CA GLY A 85 8.61 15.85 11.69
C GLY A 85 8.67 14.79 12.81
N ARG A 86 9.68 14.90 13.70
CA ARG A 86 9.94 13.95 14.79
C ARG A 86 8.70 13.64 15.64
N ARG A 87 7.89 14.66 15.98
CA ARG A 87 6.68 14.48 16.79
C ARG A 87 5.69 13.50 16.15
N ALA A 88 5.39 13.68 14.86
CA ALA A 88 4.47 12.79 14.13
C ALA A 88 5.05 11.37 14.02
N ARG A 89 6.36 11.23 13.80
CA ARG A 89 7.02 9.92 13.77
C ARG A 89 6.91 9.20 15.13
N VAL A 90 7.15 9.92 16.23
CA VAL A 90 7.01 9.37 17.59
C VAL A 90 5.58 8.92 17.85
N VAL A 91 4.57 9.74 17.52
CA VAL A 91 3.16 9.35 17.69
C VAL A 91 2.83 8.10 16.86
N LEU A 92 3.32 8.00 15.61
CA LEU A 92 3.11 6.80 14.79
C LEU A 92 3.80 5.57 15.39
N ALA A 93 5.03 5.73 15.89
CA ALA A 93 5.80 4.66 16.50
C ALA A 93 5.13 4.17 17.79
N VAL A 94 4.58 5.08 18.62
CA VAL A 94 3.78 4.72 19.79
C VAL A 94 2.54 3.92 19.38
N GLY A 95 1.86 4.33 18.30
CA GLY A 95 0.76 3.58 17.71
C GLY A 95 1.16 2.14 17.33
N GLY A 96 2.24 2.01 16.55
CA GLY A 96 2.78 0.72 16.11
C GLY A 96 3.24 -0.18 17.26
N ALA A 97 3.92 0.39 18.26
CA ALA A 97 4.34 -0.33 19.46
C ALA A 97 3.14 -0.81 20.28
N GLY A 98 2.09 0.01 20.40
CA GLY A 98 0.84 -0.37 21.08
C GLY A 98 0.18 -1.57 20.42
N VAL A 99 0.08 -1.59 19.09
CA VAL A 99 -0.47 -2.73 18.33
C VAL A 99 0.40 -3.99 18.47
N ALA A 100 1.72 -3.85 18.35
CA ALA A 100 2.65 -4.98 18.51
C ALA A 100 2.57 -5.57 19.93
N MET A 101 2.51 -4.72 20.95
CA MET A 101 2.37 -5.15 22.35
C MET A 101 1.02 -5.81 22.62
N ALA A 102 -0.07 -5.29 22.06
CA ALA A 102 -1.38 -5.94 22.15
C ALA A 102 -1.40 -7.34 21.50
N ALA A 103 -0.61 -7.54 20.44
CA ALA A 103 -0.42 -8.85 19.82
C ALA A 103 0.39 -9.82 20.69
N LEU A 104 1.46 -9.33 21.33
CA LEU A 104 2.34 -10.13 22.20
C LEU A 104 1.70 -10.44 23.56
N CYS A 105 0.73 -9.64 23.98
CA CYS A 105 -0.08 -9.84 25.18
C CYS A 105 -1.53 -10.12 24.76
N PRO A 106 -1.86 -11.33 24.26
CA PRO A 106 -3.22 -11.65 23.84
C PRO A 106 -4.20 -11.62 25.02
N GLN A 107 -5.48 -11.48 24.70
CA GLN A 107 -6.55 -11.64 25.67
C GLN A 107 -6.68 -13.11 26.10
N PRO A 108 -7.01 -13.39 27.37
CA PRO A 108 -7.35 -14.73 27.83
C PRO A 108 -8.72 -15.17 27.29
N ALA A 109 -8.99 -16.47 27.28
CA ALA A 109 -10.26 -17.04 26.81
C ALA A 109 -11.49 -16.41 27.50
N SER A 110 -11.34 -16.00 28.76
CA SER A 110 -12.35 -15.30 29.54
C SER A 110 -11.72 -14.14 30.34
N GLY A 111 -12.41 -13.00 30.41
CA GLY A 111 -11.92 -11.81 31.11
C GLY A 111 -11.02 -10.93 30.25
N THR A 112 -10.19 -10.09 30.89
CA THR A 112 -9.33 -9.12 30.19
C THR A 112 -7.90 -9.16 30.70
N ASN A 113 -6.94 -9.11 29.79
CA ASN A 113 -5.53 -8.85 30.07
C ASN A 113 -5.27 -7.33 30.10
N PRO A 114 -4.86 -6.74 31.24
CA PRO A 114 -4.64 -5.31 31.35
C PRO A 114 -3.53 -4.80 30.42
N TRP A 115 -2.52 -5.61 30.12
CA TRP A 115 -1.45 -5.24 29.18
C TRP A 115 -1.97 -5.15 27.75
N HIS A 116 -2.84 -6.06 27.34
CA HIS A 116 -3.55 -5.98 26.05
C HIS A 116 -4.37 -4.70 25.99
N MET A 117 -5.23 -4.49 26.99
CA MET A 117 -6.17 -3.37 27.01
C MET A 117 -5.43 -2.02 27.01
N GLY A 118 -4.41 -1.88 27.86
CA GLY A 118 -3.61 -0.67 27.96
C GLY A 118 -2.84 -0.38 26.66
N SER A 119 -2.16 -1.37 26.09
CA SER A 119 -1.41 -1.19 24.84
C SER A 119 -2.30 -0.93 23.63
N ALA A 120 -3.45 -1.61 23.54
CA ALA A 120 -4.46 -1.34 22.53
C ALA A 120 -4.97 0.10 22.66
N ALA A 121 -5.37 0.54 23.86
CA ALA A 121 -5.84 1.91 24.11
C ALA A 121 -4.79 2.96 23.70
N VAL A 122 -3.51 2.75 24.05
CA VAL A 122 -2.41 3.62 23.61
C VAL A 122 -2.31 3.66 22.09
N GLY A 123 -2.38 2.50 21.42
CA GLY A 123 -2.37 2.39 19.96
C GLY A 123 -3.50 3.18 19.32
N TRP A 124 -4.73 2.93 19.78
CA TRP A 124 -5.96 3.59 19.35
C TRP A 124 -5.88 5.12 19.45
N LEU A 125 -5.45 5.64 20.59
CA LEU A 125 -5.32 7.08 20.84
C LEU A 125 -4.23 7.69 19.95
N ALA A 126 -3.09 7.01 19.82
CA ALA A 126 -1.97 7.48 19.01
C ALA A 126 -2.35 7.60 17.53
N PHE A 127 -2.97 6.59 16.93
CA PHE A 127 -3.43 6.66 15.52
C PHE A 127 -4.52 7.71 15.31
N THR A 128 -5.41 7.92 16.29
CA THR A 128 -6.46 8.94 16.22
C THR A 128 -5.89 10.37 16.27
N ALA A 129 -4.86 10.59 17.09
CA ALA A 129 -4.18 11.88 17.22
C ALA A 129 -3.17 12.15 16.09
N TRP A 130 -2.74 11.11 15.37
CA TRP A 130 -1.66 11.21 14.39
C TRP A 130 -1.91 12.21 13.24
N PRO A 131 -3.11 12.34 12.65
CA PRO A 131 -3.38 13.36 11.63
C PRO A 131 -3.04 14.78 12.10
N LEU A 132 -3.38 15.12 13.34
CA LEU A 132 -3.02 16.41 13.93
C LEU A 132 -1.51 16.54 14.16
N ALA A 133 -0.83 15.47 14.58
CA ALA A 133 0.62 15.47 14.78
C ALA A 133 1.36 15.75 13.46
N VAL A 134 0.90 15.18 12.34
CA VAL A 134 1.52 15.39 11.03
C VAL A 134 1.23 16.79 10.46
N SER A 135 0.04 17.35 10.67
CA SER A 135 -0.31 18.70 10.18
C SER A 135 0.47 19.84 10.84
N ARG A 136 1.13 19.57 11.97
CA ARG A 136 1.99 20.51 12.71
C ARG A 136 3.47 20.38 12.33
N ALA A 137 3.84 19.41 11.48
CA ALA A 137 5.20 19.29 11.00
C ALA A 137 5.50 20.41 10.00
N ARG A 138 6.44 21.30 10.31
CA ARG A 138 7.01 22.22 9.33
C ARG A 138 7.84 21.40 8.33
N PRO A 139 7.72 21.61 7.01
CA PRO A 139 8.68 21.08 6.05
C PRO A 139 10.09 21.50 6.47
N SER A 140 11.07 20.59 6.41
CA SER A 140 12.46 20.92 6.75
C SER A 140 13.01 22.02 5.81
N PRO A 141 13.80 22.99 6.29
CA PRO A 141 14.34 24.11 5.50
C PRO A 141 15.29 23.69 4.36
N GLU A 142 15.80 22.45 4.41
CA GLU A 142 16.75 21.91 3.43
C GLU A 142 16.12 21.64 2.05
N VAL A 143 14.78 21.69 1.96
CA VAL A 143 14.00 21.50 0.72
C VAL A 143 13.59 22.83 0.08
N THR A 144 13.71 23.96 0.80
CA THR A 144 13.22 25.27 0.34
C THR A 144 14.27 26.13 -0.35
N ALA A 145 15.50 25.63 -0.54
CA ALA A 145 16.61 26.46 -1.00
C ALA A 145 16.89 26.44 -2.52
N ASP A 146 16.21 25.63 -3.34
CA ASP A 146 16.64 25.44 -4.75
C ASP A 146 15.56 25.55 -5.84
N ASP A 147 14.30 25.87 -5.54
CA ASP A 147 13.29 26.06 -6.59
C ASP A 147 12.40 27.27 -6.32
N GLY A 148 12.67 28.37 -7.03
CA GLY A 148 11.85 29.59 -7.05
C GLY A 148 10.53 29.46 -7.82
N ASP A 149 9.90 28.29 -7.87
CA ASP A 149 8.57 28.11 -8.47
C ASP A 149 7.50 27.85 -7.39
N ASP A 150 6.81 28.94 -7.04
CA ASP A 150 5.81 29.08 -6.00
C ASP A 150 4.45 28.41 -6.33
N ARG A 151 4.45 27.27 -7.04
CA ARG A 151 3.23 26.60 -7.54
C ARG A 151 2.99 25.17 -7.04
N GLY A 152 3.84 24.66 -6.16
CA GLY A 152 3.68 23.35 -5.51
C GLY A 152 2.95 23.41 -4.16
N GLY A 153 1.68 23.82 -4.12
CA GLY A 153 0.93 23.93 -2.85
C GLY A 153 0.96 22.64 -2.01
N THR A 154 1.05 22.79 -0.68
CA THR A 154 1.12 21.66 0.28
C THR A 154 0.01 20.63 0.00
N PRO A 155 0.32 19.31 -0.09
CA PRO A 155 -0.68 18.26 -0.30
C PRO A 155 -1.82 18.36 0.71
N ALA A 156 -3.06 18.16 0.25
CA ALA A 156 -4.24 18.31 1.10
C ALA A 156 -4.15 17.52 2.41
N VAL A 157 -3.61 16.30 2.39
CA VAL A 157 -3.45 15.44 3.59
C VAL A 157 -2.49 16.00 4.65
N LEU A 158 -1.62 16.94 4.28
CA LEU A 158 -0.70 17.63 5.19
C LEU A 158 -1.27 18.98 5.67
N ARG A 159 -2.37 19.46 5.08
CA ARG A 159 -3.02 20.71 5.46
C ARG A 159 -3.80 20.53 6.77
N ARG A 160 -3.90 21.62 7.53
CA ARG A 160 -4.60 21.64 8.83
C ARG A 160 -6.07 21.23 8.70
N GLY A 161 -6.81 21.78 7.75
CA GLY A 161 -8.24 21.50 7.58
C GLY A 161 -8.56 20.00 7.41
N PRO A 162 -8.00 19.33 6.40
CA PRO A 162 -8.18 17.89 6.21
C PRO A 162 -7.68 17.03 7.38
N ALA A 163 -6.59 17.42 8.05
CA ALA A 163 -6.11 16.72 9.24
C ALA A 163 -7.08 16.82 10.43
N TRP A 164 -7.68 18.00 10.65
CA TRP A 164 -8.73 18.18 11.66
C TRP A 164 -9.98 17.37 11.32
N ALA A 165 -10.42 17.39 10.06
CA ALA A 165 -11.55 16.59 9.61
C ALA A 165 -11.29 15.09 9.82
N ALA A 166 -10.11 14.61 9.44
CA ALA A 166 -9.71 13.22 9.64
C ALA A 166 -9.67 12.83 11.12
N THR A 167 -9.07 13.66 11.99
CA THR A 167 -9.09 13.39 13.43
C THR A 167 -10.50 13.44 14.00
N ALA A 168 -11.37 14.37 13.57
CA ALA A 168 -12.76 14.40 14.03
C ALA A 168 -13.52 13.11 13.66
N VAL A 169 -13.34 12.63 12.43
CA VAL A 169 -13.89 11.33 11.98
C VAL A 169 -13.34 10.19 12.83
N LEU A 170 -12.01 10.11 13.03
CA LEU A 170 -11.40 9.06 13.84
C LEU A 170 -11.84 9.12 15.31
N VAL A 171 -12.03 10.30 15.88
CA VAL A 171 -12.59 10.48 17.23
C VAL A 171 -14.03 10.00 17.30
N GLY A 172 -14.86 10.32 16.30
CA GLY A 172 -16.24 9.83 16.22
C GLY A 172 -16.31 8.31 16.13
N LEU A 173 -15.47 7.70 15.28
CA LEU A 173 -15.36 6.23 15.17
C LEU A 173 -14.82 5.60 16.45
N MET A 174 -13.86 6.24 17.12
CA MET A 174 -13.33 5.80 18.41
C MET A 174 -14.40 5.85 19.50
N ALA A 175 -15.19 6.93 19.53
CA ALA A 175 -16.29 7.08 20.47
C ALA A 175 -17.37 6.02 20.22
N TRP A 176 -17.71 5.76 18.96
CA TRP A 176 -18.65 4.68 18.62
C TRP A 176 -18.13 3.31 19.09
N PHE A 177 -16.89 2.94 18.75
CA PHE A 177 -16.28 1.71 19.24
C PHE A 177 -16.25 1.64 20.77
N GLY A 178 -15.89 2.74 21.45
CA GLY A 178 -15.88 2.82 22.91
C GLY A 178 -17.26 2.67 23.53
N LEU A 179 -18.30 3.25 22.94
CA LEU A 179 -19.69 3.08 23.40
C LEU A 179 -20.15 1.62 23.25
N GLU A 180 -19.90 0.98 22.10
CA GLU A 180 -20.21 -0.44 21.91
C GLU A 180 -19.45 -1.31 22.93
N LEU A 181 -18.19 -0.98 23.23
CA LEU A 181 -17.36 -1.73 24.17
C LEU A 181 -17.84 -1.58 25.62
N LEU A 182 -18.18 -0.35 26.04
CA LEU A 182 -18.56 -0.04 27.41
C LEU A 182 -20.01 -0.43 27.73
N LEU A 183 -20.89 -0.36 26.74
CA LEU A 183 -22.32 -0.66 26.90
C LEU A 183 -22.68 -2.08 26.47
N GLY A 184 -21.73 -2.86 25.95
CA GLY A 184 -21.98 -4.23 25.48
C GLY A 184 -22.87 -4.29 24.24
N GLY A 185 -22.64 -3.39 23.28
CA GLY A 185 -23.47 -3.26 22.09
C GLY A 185 -23.26 -4.36 21.05
N ASP A 186 -24.30 -4.60 20.24
CA ASP A 186 -24.35 -5.65 19.21
C ASP A 186 -23.45 -5.40 17.99
N ARG A 187 -22.80 -4.23 17.89
CA ARG A 187 -21.99 -3.86 16.71
C ARG A 187 -20.52 -3.63 17.05
N LEU A 188 -20.07 -4.15 18.19
CA LEU A 188 -18.71 -3.99 18.69
C LEU A 188 -17.63 -4.40 17.66
N GLY A 189 -17.80 -5.56 17.02
CA GLY A 189 -16.89 -6.06 15.98
C GLY A 189 -16.84 -5.15 14.75
N LEU A 190 -18.01 -4.70 14.28
CA LEU A 190 -18.14 -3.78 13.15
C LEU A 190 -17.49 -2.42 13.45
N ALA A 191 -17.80 -1.82 14.60
CA ALA A 191 -17.25 -0.54 15.00
C ALA A 191 -15.71 -0.60 15.05
N GLN A 192 -15.15 -1.67 15.61
CA GLN A 192 -13.71 -1.87 15.64
C GLN A 192 -13.10 -1.97 14.23
N ARG A 193 -13.73 -2.73 13.32
CA ARG A 193 -13.26 -2.91 11.94
C ARG A 193 -13.21 -1.61 11.18
N VAL A 194 -14.29 -0.84 11.23
CA VAL A 194 -14.39 0.47 10.56
C VAL A 194 -13.31 1.40 11.09
N LEU A 195 -13.12 1.43 12.41
CA LEU A 195 -12.09 2.24 13.05
C LEU A 195 -10.68 1.84 12.65
N VAL A 196 -10.31 0.55 12.70
CA VAL A 196 -8.97 0.07 12.28
C VAL A 196 -8.69 0.48 10.84
N VAL A 197 -9.62 0.18 9.93
CA VAL A 197 -9.44 0.47 8.51
C VAL A 197 -9.23 1.98 8.34
N ALA A 198 -10.10 2.81 8.93
CA ALA A 198 -9.95 4.27 8.86
C ALA A 198 -8.59 4.75 9.39
N GLN A 199 -8.12 4.19 10.51
CA GLN A 199 -6.82 4.53 11.10
C GLN A 199 -5.62 4.12 10.23
N THR A 200 -5.75 3.05 9.45
CA THR A 200 -4.70 2.60 8.54
C THR A 200 -4.61 3.41 7.25
N LEU A 201 -5.71 4.04 6.82
CA LEU A 201 -5.75 4.80 5.57
C LEU A 201 -4.97 6.13 5.63
N TRP A 202 -4.93 6.81 6.79
CA TRP A 202 -4.25 8.12 6.87
C TRP A 202 -2.72 8.02 6.79
N PRO A 203 -2.03 7.11 7.51
CA PRO A 203 -0.60 6.86 7.32
C PRO A 203 -0.23 6.50 5.88
N MET A 204 -1.04 5.65 5.23
CA MET A 204 -0.90 5.34 3.80
C MET A 204 -1.00 6.62 2.96
N ALA A 205 -2.05 7.42 3.15
CA ALA A 205 -2.28 8.64 2.37
C ALA A 205 -1.15 9.66 2.53
N VAL A 206 -0.67 9.87 3.76
CA VAL A 206 0.48 10.73 4.05
C VAL A 206 1.75 10.18 3.40
N ALA A 207 2.01 8.87 3.48
CA ALA A 207 3.18 8.27 2.85
C ALA A 207 3.18 8.43 1.33
N LEU A 208 2.01 8.29 0.71
CA LEU A 208 1.78 8.51 -0.72
C LEU A 208 1.74 9.99 -1.12
N ALA A 209 1.61 10.92 -0.17
CA ALA A 209 1.65 12.36 -0.42
C ALA A 209 3.04 12.95 -0.18
N ALA A 210 3.75 12.48 0.85
CA ALA A 210 5.15 12.78 1.08
C ALA A 210 6.03 12.29 -0.07
N SER A 211 5.61 11.23 -0.78
CA SER A 211 6.25 10.82 -2.02
C SER A 211 5.98 11.74 -3.22
N ARG A 212 4.94 12.59 -3.21
CA ARG A 212 4.54 13.48 -4.34
C ARG A 212 5.36 14.74 -4.47
N HIS A 213 5.96 15.22 -3.38
CA HIS A 213 6.52 16.58 -3.30
C HIS A 213 7.76 16.82 -4.19
N ARG A 214 8.20 15.82 -4.95
CA ARG A 214 9.35 15.93 -5.87
C ARG A 214 8.95 16.13 -7.33
N TRP A 215 7.68 16.41 -7.67
CA TRP A 215 7.16 16.11 -9.02
C TRP A 215 6.12 17.05 -9.64
N GLY A 216 6.04 18.32 -9.29
CA GLY A 216 5.08 19.20 -9.97
C GLY A 216 5.40 19.26 -11.47
N THR A 217 4.90 18.33 -12.32
CA THR A 217 4.87 18.31 -13.81
C THR A 217 4.59 16.94 -14.48
N ALA A 218 4.44 15.80 -13.77
CA ALA A 218 4.39 14.47 -14.45
C ALA A 218 3.19 14.19 -15.38
N TRP A 219 2.10 14.96 -15.29
CA TRP A 219 0.89 14.76 -16.09
C TRP A 219 0.49 16.08 -16.78
N PRO A 220 0.09 16.01 -18.06
CA PRO A 220 -0.61 17.09 -18.75
C PRO A 220 -1.81 17.59 -17.91
N PRO A 221 -2.13 18.90 -17.93
CA PRO A 221 -3.18 19.50 -17.09
C PRO A 221 -4.55 18.82 -17.17
N ASP A 222 -4.91 18.37 -18.36
CA ASP A 222 -6.11 17.66 -18.77
C ASP A 222 -6.22 16.24 -18.16
N LEU A 223 -5.09 15.55 -17.96
CA LEU A 223 -5.08 14.17 -17.45
C LEU A 223 -4.79 14.05 -15.94
N ARG A 224 -4.52 15.16 -15.25
CA ARG A 224 -4.16 15.16 -13.81
C ARG A 224 -5.24 14.55 -12.92
N ARG A 225 -6.52 14.87 -13.17
CA ARG A 225 -7.65 14.34 -12.36
C ARG A 225 -7.85 12.85 -12.62
N ALA A 226 -7.87 12.43 -13.88
CA ALA A 226 -8.01 11.04 -14.28
C ALA A 226 -6.84 10.18 -13.77
N GLY A 227 -5.60 10.62 -13.95
CA GLY A 227 -4.41 9.93 -13.44
C GLY A 227 -4.39 9.83 -11.91
N THR A 228 -4.90 10.84 -11.20
CA THR A 228 -5.03 10.78 -9.74
C THR A 228 -6.10 9.79 -9.30
N ALA A 229 -7.26 9.76 -9.98
CA ALA A 229 -8.33 8.80 -9.70
C ALA A 229 -7.86 7.37 -9.96
N VAL A 230 -7.30 7.09 -11.14
CA VAL A 230 -6.76 5.77 -11.51
C VAL A 230 -5.66 5.33 -10.57
N PHE A 231 -4.76 6.24 -10.17
CA PHE A 231 -3.75 5.96 -9.16
C PHE A 231 -4.38 5.41 -7.87
N TRP A 232 -5.41 6.09 -7.37
CA TRP A 232 -6.06 5.67 -6.11
C TRP A 232 -6.82 4.37 -6.27
N VAL A 233 -7.45 4.13 -7.42
CA VAL A 233 -8.08 2.84 -7.72
C VAL A 233 -7.05 1.71 -7.68
N VAL A 234 -5.90 1.86 -8.33
CA VAL A 234 -4.83 0.84 -8.34
C VAL A 234 -4.19 0.67 -6.97
N VAL A 235 -4.06 1.74 -6.17
CA VAL A 235 -3.52 1.64 -4.81
C VAL A 235 -4.51 0.98 -3.85
N LEU A 236 -5.81 1.26 -3.98
CA LEU A 236 -6.84 0.71 -3.09
C LEU A 236 -7.32 -0.68 -3.52
N ALA A 237 -6.95 -1.13 -4.72
CA ALA A 237 -7.24 -2.45 -5.25
C ALA A 237 -7.07 -3.62 -4.25
N PRO A 238 -6.00 -3.69 -3.43
CA PRO A 238 -5.84 -4.80 -2.48
C PRO A 238 -6.83 -4.77 -1.30
N ALA A 239 -7.60 -3.69 -1.11
CA ALA A 239 -8.72 -3.63 -0.15
C ALA A 239 -10.07 -3.90 -0.81
N VAL A 240 -10.23 -3.53 -2.09
CA VAL A 240 -11.51 -3.70 -2.82
C VAL A 240 -11.95 -5.16 -2.81
N ILE A 241 -11.04 -6.11 -3.04
CA ILE A 241 -11.37 -7.54 -3.05
C ILE A 241 -11.72 -8.09 -1.66
N PRO A 242 -10.91 -7.92 -0.59
CA PRO A 242 -11.29 -8.37 0.74
C PRO A 242 -12.63 -7.81 1.21
N VAL A 243 -12.87 -6.51 0.96
CA VAL A 243 -14.13 -5.87 1.34
C VAL A 243 -15.29 -6.44 0.53
N GLY A 244 -15.20 -6.40 -0.80
CA GLY A 244 -16.27 -6.87 -1.69
C GLY A 244 -16.60 -8.35 -1.47
N SER A 245 -15.59 -9.19 -1.27
CA SER A 245 -15.78 -10.62 -0.98
C SER A 245 -16.37 -10.88 0.40
N THR A 246 -16.03 -10.09 1.42
CA THR A 246 -16.63 -10.21 2.76
C THR A 246 -18.11 -9.81 2.71
N VAL A 247 -18.45 -8.74 2.00
CA VAL A 247 -19.84 -8.30 1.83
C VAL A 247 -20.64 -9.33 1.03
N ALA A 248 -20.08 -9.86 -0.06
CA ALA A 248 -20.73 -10.89 -0.85
C ALA A 248 -20.90 -12.21 -0.07
N ALA A 249 -19.92 -12.58 0.75
CA ALA A 249 -19.99 -13.73 1.64
C ALA A 249 -21.08 -13.57 2.71
N ALA A 250 -21.22 -12.38 3.30
CA ALA A 250 -22.24 -12.09 4.31
C ALA A 250 -23.68 -12.17 3.75
N ALA A 251 -23.85 -12.00 2.44
CA ALA A 251 -25.13 -12.17 1.77
C ALA A 251 -25.47 -13.65 1.45
N GLN A 252 -24.52 -14.58 1.59
CA GLN A 252 -24.77 -15.99 1.27
C GLN A 252 -25.61 -16.68 2.36
N PRO A 253 -26.44 -17.67 1.99
CA PRO A 253 -27.18 -18.49 2.95
C PRO A 253 -26.23 -19.32 3.83
N PRO A 254 -26.74 -19.86 4.97
CA PRO A 254 -25.98 -20.79 5.81
C PRO A 254 -25.50 -21.99 4.99
N GLY A 255 -24.18 -22.21 4.97
CA GLY A 255 -23.54 -23.26 4.17
C GLY A 255 -22.41 -22.75 3.25
N TYR A 256 -22.29 -21.44 3.08
CA TYR A 256 -21.09 -20.88 2.46
C TYR A 256 -19.87 -20.99 3.38
N ASP A 257 -18.78 -21.57 2.88
CA ASP A 257 -17.53 -21.75 3.60
C ASP A 257 -16.39 -21.01 2.85
N PRO A 258 -15.86 -19.89 3.39
CA PRO A 258 -14.82 -19.11 2.72
C PRO A 258 -13.46 -19.82 2.61
N LEU A 259 -13.20 -20.88 3.39
CA LEU A 259 -11.98 -21.69 3.25
C LEU A 259 -12.09 -22.62 2.05
N ARG A 260 -13.25 -23.24 1.86
CA ARG A 260 -13.49 -24.25 0.82
C ARG A 260 -13.96 -23.66 -0.49
N GLN A 261 -14.73 -22.56 -0.46
CA GLN A 261 -15.38 -22.00 -1.64
C GLN A 261 -14.66 -20.75 -2.15
N SER A 262 -14.44 -20.73 -3.46
CA SER A 262 -13.75 -19.64 -4.15
C SER A 262 -14.52 -18.33 -4.11
N LEU A 263 -13.84 -17.21 -4.33
CA LEU A 263 -14.43 -15.92 -4.70
C LEU A 263 -15.27 -16.04 -5.97
N SER A 264 -14.85 -16.91 -6.89
CA SER A 264 -15.62 -17.20 -8.10
C SER A 264 -16.99 -17.83 -7.77
N THR A 265 -17.10 -18.58 -6.67
CA THR A 265 -18.40 -19.05 -6.15
C THR A 265 -19.30 -17.89 -5.71
N LEU A 266 -18.75 -16.76 -5.23
CA LEU A 266 -19.56 -15.59 -4.88
C LEU A 266 -20.08 -14.83 -6.11
N ALA A 267 -19.50 -15.05 -7.28
CA ALA A 267 -19.90 -14.42 -8.54
C ALA A 267 -20.68 -15.34 -9.48
N ARG A 268 -20.81 -16.64 -9.16
CA ARG A 268 -21.44 -17.64 -10.04
C ARG A 268 -22.93 -17.38 -10.25
N ILE A 269 -23.48 -17.97 -11.31
CA ILE A 269 -24.92 -18.07 -11.51
C ILE A 269 -25.51 -18.85 -10.31
N GLY A 270 -26.60 -18.34 -9.73
CA GLY A 270 -27.26 -18.95 -8.56
C GLY A 270 -26.69 -18.57 -7.19
N ALA A 271 -25.61 -17.77 -7.11
CA ALA A 271 -25.19 -17.18 -5.83
C ALA A 271 -26.10 -16.02 -5.42
N THR A 272 -26.45 -15.95 -4.12
CA THR A 272 -27.25 -14.85 -3.57
C THR A 272 -26.50 -13.54 -3.75
N ASP A 273 -27.17 -12.50 -4.26
CA ASP A 273 -26.59 -11.17 -4.50
C ASP A 273 -25.23 -11.20 -5.22
N ARG A 274 -25.05 -12.13 -6.18
CA ARG A 274 -23.80 -12.32 -6.95
C ARG A 274 -23.23 -11.04 -7.57
N TRP A 275 -24.08 -10.04 -7.77
CA TRP A 275 -23.72 -8.73 -8.30
C TRP A 275 -22.73 -7.97 -7.41
N ILE A 276 -22.69 -8.24 -6.10
CA ILE A 276 -21.72 -7.66 -5.17
C ILE A 276 -20.30 -8.08 -5.57
N MET A 277 -20.06 -9.39 -5.72
CA MET A 277 -18.74 -9.89 -6.14
C MET A 277 -18.46 -9.57 -7.60
N THR A 278 -19.45 -9.69 -8.48
CA THR A 278 -19.32 -9.34 -9.91
C THR A 278 -18.89 -7.88 -10.07
N GLY A 279 -19.57 -6.95 -9.40
CA GLY A 279 -19.24 -5.53 -9.41
C GLY A 279 -17.85 -5.24 -8.84
N THR A 280 -17.46 -5.98 -7.79
CA THR A 280 -16.11 -5.90 -7.21
C THR A 280 -15.03 -6.27 -8.23
N LEU A 281 -15.20 -7.38 -8.95
CA LEU A 281 -14.27 -7.84 -9.99
C LEU A 281 -14.23 -6.87 -11.18
N VAL A 282 -15.40 -6.39 -11.63
CA VAL A 282 -15.52 -5.43 -12.74
C VAL A 282 -14.82 -4.12 -12.40
N LEU A 283 -15.07 -3.56 -11.21
CA LEU A 283 -14.43 -2.34 -10.74
C LEU A 283 -12.91 -2.48 -10.69
N LEU A 284 -12.42 -3.60 -10.14
CA LEU A 284 -10.99 -3.88 -10.06
C LEU A 284 -10.36 -4.03 -11.44
N GLY A 285 -10.99 -4.81 -12.32
CA GLY A 285 -10.52 -5.07 -13.67
C GLY A 285 -10.44 -3.78 -14.51
N LEU A 286 -11.50 -2.98 -14.49
CA LEU A 286 -11.52 -1.65 -15.14
C LEU A 286 -10.43 -0.73 -14.56
N GLY A 287 -10.23 -0.76 -13.24
CA GLY A 287 -9.19 -0.01 -12.55
C GLY A 287 -7.78 -0.33 -13.05
N TYR A 288 -7.47 -1.62 -13.22
CA TYR A 288 -6.17 -2.05 -13.73
C TYR A 288 -5.99 -1.79 -15.24
N VAL A 289 -7.05 -1.96 -16.05
CA VAL A 289 -7.02 -1.59 -17.48
C VAL A 289 -6.79 -0.08 -17.63
N ALA A 290 -7.53 0.75 -16.90
CA ALA A 290 -7.30 2.19 -16.87
C ALA A 290 -5.89 2.52 -16.34
N GLY A 291 -5.41 1.78 -15.33
CA GLY A 291 -4.04 1.86 -14.82
C GLY A 291 -2.99 1.61 -15.90
N ALA A 292 -3.16 0.57 -16.72
CA ALA A 292 -2.26 0.26 -17.83
C ALA A 292 -2.23 1.37 -18.88
N LEU A 293 -3.37 2.00 -19.16
CA LEU A 293 -3.48 3.07 -20.14
C LEU A 293 -2.89 4.38 -19.61
N VAL A 294 -3.23 4.73 -18.38
CA VAL A 294 -2.92 6.03 -17.82
C VAL A 294 -1.55 6.06 -17.15
N LEU A 295 -1.09 5.02 -16.43
CA LEU A 295 0.18 5.05 -15.68
C LEU A 295 1.42 4.80 -16.56
N THR A 296 1.70 5.74 -17.46
CA THR A 296 2.78 5.69 -18.47
C THR A 296 4.20 5.53 -17.92
N ARG A 297 4.44 5.78 -16.62
CA ARG A 297 5.74 5.52 -15.96
C ARG A 297 6.03 4.03 -15.77
N ILE A 298 5.02 3.18 -15.80
CA ILE A 298 5.23 1.73 -15.81
C ILE A 298 5.84 1.38 -17.17
N PRO A 299 6.93 0.60 -17.23
CA PRO A 299 7.51 0.21 -18.51
C PRO A 299 6.49 -0.58 -19.33
N TRP A 300 6.58 -0.51 -20.66
CA TRP A 300 5.59 -1.09 -21.56
C TRP A 300 5.26 -2.57 -21.27
N PRO A 301 6.23 -3.48 -21.01
CA PRO A 301 5.92 -4.84 -20.60
C PRO A 301 5.08 -4.92 -19.32
N GLY A 302 5.36 -4.07 -18.33
CA GLY A 302 4.58 -3.98 -17.10
C GLY A 302 3.16 -3.46 -17.35
N ARG A 303 2.98 -2.54 -18.30
CA ARG A 303 1.66 -2.04 -18.71
C ARG A 303 0.83 -3.14 -19.38
N ILE A 304 1.43 -3.95 -20.24
CA ILE A 304 0.76 -5.12 -20.80
C ILE A 304 0.37 -6.09 -19.70
N ALA A 305 1.29 -6.43 -18.81
CA ALA A 305 1.02 -7.38 -17.73
C ALA A 305 -0.13 -6.91 -16.82
N VAL A 306 -0.12 -5.66 -16.36
CA VAL A 306 -1.23 -5.14 -15.52
C VAL A 306 -2.53 -4.96 -16.31
N GLY A 307 -2.45 -4.63 -17.61
CA GLY A 307 -3.61 -4.52 -18.50
C GLY A 307 -4.27 -5.86 -18.78
N LEU A 308 -3.49 -6.89 -19.11
CA LEU A 308 -3.96 -8.27 -19.26
C LEU A 308 -4.48 -8.83 -17.94
N GLY A 309 -3.80 -8.52 -16.83
CA GLY A 309 -4.26 -8.82 -15.47
C GLY A 309 -5.66 -8.27 -15.22
N GLY A 310 -5.84 -6.96 -15.43
CA GLY A 310 -7.11 -6.27 -15.30
C GLY A 310 -8.20 -6.78 -16.23
N ALA A 311 -7.88 -7.02 -17.50
CA ALA A 311 -8.82 -7.57 -18.48
C ALA A 311 -9.26 -8.99 -18.07
N GLY A 312 -8.33 -9.84 -17.63
CA GLY A 312 -8.64 -11.17 -17.11
C GLY A 312 -9.60 -11.12 -15.91
N THR A 313 -9.35 -10.24 -14.94
CA THR A 313 -10.24 -10.01 -13.79
C THR A 313 -11.61 -9.49 -14.22
N LEU A 314 -11.65 -8.50 -15.13
CA LEU A 314 -12.90 -7.93 -15.67
C LEU A 314 -13.74 -9.02 -16.33
N PHE A 315 -13.16 -9.80 -17.25
CA PHE A 315 -13.86 -10.85 -17.96
C PHE A 315 -14.23 -12.03 -17.05
N ALA A 316 -13.42 -12.37 -16.04
CA ALA A 316 -13.81 -13.38 -15.04
C ALA A 316 -15.07 -12.95 -14.25
N GLY A 317 -15.25 -11.65 -13.99
CA GLY A 317 -16.48 -11.13 -13.40
C GLY A 317 -17.67 -11.13 -14.37
N LEU A 318 -17.44 -10.72 -15.63
CA LEU A 318 -18.51 -10.64 -16.65
C LEU A 318 -18.94 -12.00 -17.21
N LEU A 319 -18.08 -13.00 -17.13
CA LEU A 319 -18.30 -14.38 -17.59
C LEU A 319 -18.39 -15.28 -16.35
N PRO A 320 -19.55 -15.33 -15.67
CA PRO A 320 -19.67 -16.05 -14.41
C PRO A 320 -19.53 -17.56 -14.60
N GLN A 321 -19.14 -18.25 -13.53
CA GLN A 321 -19.22 -19.70 -13.47
C GLN A 321 -20.70 -20.15 -13.49
N PRO A 322 -21.00 -21.32 -14.09
CA PRO A 322 -22.33 -21.93 -13.97
C PRO A 322 -22.61 -22.37 -12.53
N GLU A 323 -23.87 -22.70 -12.24
CA GLU A 323 -24.27 -23.29 -10.95
C GLU A 323 -23.54 -24.60 -10.66
N THR A 324 -23.27 -25.40 -11.69
CA THR A 324 -22.56 -26.68 -11.59
C THR A 324 -21.49 -26.77 -12.67
N GLY A 325 -20.33 -27.33 -12.32
CA GLY A 325 -19.19 -27.45 -13.23
C GLY A 325 -18.38 -26.16 -13.37
N SER A 326 -17.72 -26.00 -14.53
CA SER A 326 -16.86 -24.85 -14.83
C SER A 326 -17.11 -24.32 -16.24
N SER A 327 -16.96 -23.00 -16.39
CA SER A 327 -17.02 -22.30 -17.67
C SER A 327 -15.61 -22.17 -18.25
N PRO A 328 -15.33 -22.69 -19.47
CA PRO A 328 -14.02 -22.54 -20.08
C PRO A 328 -13.66 -21.07 -20.32
N TRP A 329 -14.65 -20.21 -20.57
CA TRP A 329 -14.43 -18.77 -20.75
C TRP A 329 -14.03 -18.07 -19.46
N HIS A 330 -14.70 -18.38 -18.34
CA HIS A 330 -14.31 -17.88 -17.03
C HIS A 330 -12.90 -18.35 -16.67
N MET A 331 -12.64 -19.65 -16.83
CA MET A 331 -11.34 -20.24 -16.52
C MET A 331 -10.22 -19.66 -17.39
N GLY A 332 -10.47 -19.44 -18.68
CA GLY A 332 -9.54 -18.80 -19.60
C GLY A 332 -9.22 -17.35 -19.19
N ALA A 333 -10.25 -16.54 -18.93
CA ALA A 333 -10.10 -15.15 -18.48
C ALA A 333 -9.32 -15.07 -17.14
N ALA A 334 -9.70 -15.90 -16.17
CA ALA A 334 -9.02 -15.99 -14.89
C ALA A 334 -7.54 -16.38 -15.08
N THR A 335 -7.26 -17.40 -15.90
CA THR A 335 -5.89 -17.87 -16.19
C THR A 335 -5.01 -16.77 -16.78
N VAL A 336 -5.52 -16.01 -17.75
CA VAL A 336 -4.81 -14.84 -18.29
C VAL A 336 -4.51 -13.83 -17.19
N GLY A 337 -5.50 -13.54 -16.34
CA GLY A 337 -5.33 -12.65 -15.18
C GLY A 337 -4.23 -13.11 -14.23
N TRP A 338 -4.28 -14.37 -13.79
CA TRP A 338 -3.33 -14.97 -12.87
C TRP A 338 -1.89 -14.90 -13.41
N ILE A 339 -1.67 -15.37 -14.64
CA ILE A 339 -0.33 -15.42 -15.26
C ILE A 339 0.21 -13.99 -15.44
N ALA A 340 -0.62 -13.05 -15.88
CA ALA A 340 -0.21 -11.68 -16.11
C ALA A 340 0.22 -10.98 -14.80
N PHE A 341 -0.52 -11.16 -13.69
CA PHE A 341 -0.12 -10.62 -12.40
C PHE A 341 1.11 -11.32 -11.79
N VAL A 342 1.29 -12.63 -12.01
CA VAL A 342 2.53 -13.34 -11.64
C VAL A 342 3.74 -12.79 -12.39
N GLY A 343 3.61 -12.51 -13.69
CA GLY A 343 4.71 -11.99 -14.53
C GLY A 343 5.00 -10.49 -14.34
N PHE A 344 4.05 -9.74 -13.79
CA PHE A 344 4.15 -8.28 -13.63
C PHE A 344 5.41 -7.79 -12.88
N PRO A 345 5.88 -8.41 -11.77
CA PRO A 345 7.11 -8.00 -11.11
C PRO A 345 8.34 -8.07 -12.03
N LEU A 346 8.50 -9.16 -12.80
CA LEU A 346 9.59 -9.27 -13.77
C LEU A 346 9.43 -8.27 -14.92
N ALA A 347 8.20 -8.03 -15.37
CA ALA A 347 7.91 -7.08 -16.44
C ALA A 347 8.28 -5.62 -16.08
N VAL A 348 8.26 -5.28 -14.79
CA VAL A 348 8.68 -3.96 -14.28
C VAL A 348 10.16 -3.92 -13.86
N SER A 349 10.81 -5.07 -13.64
CA SER A 349 12.19 -5.17 -13.12
C SER A 349 13.30 -4.53 -13.97
N ARG A 350 13.00 -4.19 -15.23
CA ARG A 350 13.91 -3.48 -16.14
C ARG A 350 13.77 -1.96 -16.08
N HIS A 351 12.86 -1.43 -15.25
CA HIS A 351 12.72 0.00 -15.08
C HIS A 351 14.02 0.59 -14.49
N PRO A 352 14.52 1.73 -15.00
CA PRO A 352 15.76 2.37 -14.52
C PRO A 352 15.61 3.04 -13.14
N SER A 353 14.69 2.55 -12.31
CA SER A 353 14.48 3.05 -10.95
C SER A 353 15.70 2.71 -10.09
N ALA A 354 16.16 3.68 -9.29
CA ALA A 354 17.22 3.47 -8.31
C ALA A 354 16.75 2.68 -7.07
N SER A 355 15.44 2.40 -6.95
CA SER A 355 14.87 1.71 -5.81
C SER A 355 15.21 0.21 -5.84
N PRO A 356 15.86 -0.34 -4.79
CA PRO A 356 16.16 -1.77 -4.74
C PRO A 356 14.89 -2.64 -4.72
N LEU A 357 13.73 -2.08 -4.36
CA LEU A 357 12.44 -2.76 -4.38
C LEU A 357 11.94 -3.06 -5.81
N LEU A 358 12.33 -2.26 -6.80
CA LEU A 358 12.02 -2.52 -8.21
C LEU A 358 13.16 -3.24 -8.92
N GLY A 359 14.25 -3.54 -8.21
CA GLY A 359 15.39 -4.26 -8.74
C GLY A 359 15.08 -5.71 -9.07
N ARG A 360 15.92 -6.30 -9.93
CA ARG A 360 15.78 -7.67 -10.43
C ARG A 360 15.65 -8.73 -9.33
N ARG A 361 16.39 -8.59 -8.22
CA ARG A 361 16.33 -9.53 -7.08
C ARG A 361 14.95 -9.52 -6.43
N ALA A 362 14.42 -8.35 -6.11
CA ALA A 362 13.09 -8.22 -5.51
C ALA A 362 12.00 -8.76 -6.46
N ALA A 363 12.10 -8.45 -7.75
CA ALA A 363 11.18 -8.98 -8.75
C ALA A 363 11.17 -10.51 -8.83
N TRP A 364 12.33 -11.17 -8.78
CA TRP A 364 12.41 -12.63 -8.74
C TRP A 364 11.84 -13.23 -7.47
N VAL A 365 12.14 -12.64 -6.30
CA VAL A 365 11.57 -13.08 -5.02
C VAL A 365 10.04 -12.99 -5.06
N VAL A 366 9.50 -11.84 -5.46
CA VAL A 366 8.04 -11.64 -5.53
C VAL A 366 7.41 -12.59 -6.54
N THR A 367 8.01 -12.76 -7.71
CA THR A 367 7.49 -13.69 -8.74
C THR A 367 7.52 -15.13 -8.26
N GLY A 368 8.60 -15.57 -7.61
CA GLY A 368 8.70 -16.89 -7.00
C GLY A 368 7.64 -17.13 -5.93
N THR A 369 7.40 -16.14 -5.06
CA THR A 369 6.32 -16.19 -4.07
C THR A 369 4.94 -16.28 -4.72
N LEU A 370 4.66 -15.46 -5.74
CA LEU A 370 3.38 -15.51 -6.46
C LEU A 370 3.19 -16.82 -7.21
N LEU A 371 4.25 -17.40 -7.77
CA LEU A 371 4.23 -18.73 -8.40
C LEU A 371 3.95 -19.84 -7.38
N ALA A 372 4.56 -19.78 -6.19
CA ALA A 372 4.29 -20.75 -5.12
C ALA A 372 2.84 -20.66 -4.64
N LEU A 373 2.32 -19.44 -4.45
CA LEU A 373 0.91 -19.22 -4.09
C LEU A 373 -0.05 -19.68 -5.19
N LEU A 374 0.27 -19.42 -6.47
CA LEU A 374 -0.51 -19.89 -7.61
C LEU A 374 -0.49 -21.41 -7.72
N GLY A 375 0.67 -22.03 -7.50
CA GLY A 375 0.82 -23.48 -7.45
C GLY A 375 0.00 -24.10 -6.31
N TRP A 376 0.01 -23.49 -5.13
CA TRP A 376 -0.82 -23.92 -4.01
C TRP A 376 -2.32 -23.85 -4.36
N PHE A 377 -2.80 -22.71 -4.86
CA PHE A 377 -4.19 -22.58 -5.31
C PHE A 377 -4.55 -23.59 -6.40
N PHE A 378 -3.68 -23.78 -7.38
CA PHE A 378 -3.88 -24.74 -8.47
C PHE A 378 -4.00 -26.17 -7.93
N VAL A 379 -3.12 -26.60 -7.03
CA VAL A 379 -3.21 -27.93 -6.40
C VAL A 379 -4.53 -28.07 -5.64
N GLN A 380 -4.93 -27.08 -4.85
CA GLN A 380 -6.22 -27.12 -4.15
C GLN A 380 -7.38 -27.24 -5.13
N LEU A 381 -7.37 -26.45 -6.21
CA LEU A 381 -8.41 -26.46 -7.24
C LEU A 381 -8.52 -27.81 -7.95
N GLN A 382 -7.39 -28.42 -8.34
CA GLN A 382 -7.37 -29.69 -9.08
C GLN A 382 -7.73 -30.90 -8.19
N THR A 383 -7.34 -30.85 -6.92
CA THR A 383 -7.56 -31.97 -5.99
C THR A 383 -8.88 -31.89 -5.22
N GLY A 384 -9.65 -30.80 -5.39
CA GLY A 384 -10.83 -30.57 -4.56
C GLY A 384 -10.48 -30.31 -3.08
N GLY A 385 -9.30 -29.73 -2.84
CA GLY A 385 -8.73 -29.61 -1.50
C GLY A 385 -9.54 -28.68 -0.57
N PRO A 386 -9.37 -28.80 0.76
CA PRO A 386 -10.19 -28.08 1.73
C PRO A 386 -9.89 -26.57 1.80
N TYR A 387 -8.87 -26.08 1.10
CA TYR A 387 -8.39 -24.70 1.18
C TYR A 387 -8.43 -23.96 -0.17
N ILE A 388 -9.30 -24.35 -1.10
CA ILE A 388 -9.46 -23.68 -2.41
C ILE A 388 -9.76 -22.19 -2.21
N GLY A 389 -10.75 -21.88 -1.39
CA GLY A 389 -11.14 -20.50 -1.13
C GLY A 389 -10.04 -19.69 -0.45
N LEU A 390 -9.39 -20.28 0.55
CA LEU A 390 -8.29 -19.62 1.25
C LEU A 390 -7.13 -19.27 0.30
N SER A 391 -6.64 -20.28 -0.42
CA SER A 391 -5.49 -20.14 -1.29
C SER A 391 -5.73 -19.11 -2.41
N GLU A 392 -6.94 -19.06 -2.98
CA GLU A 392 -7.33 -18.05 -3.95
C GLU A 392 -7.27 -16.62 -3.36
N ARG A 393 -7.82 -16.41 -2.16
CA ARG A 393 -7.87 -15.09 -1.50
C ARG A 393 -6.47 -14.59 -1.17
N VAL A 394 -5.63 -15.44 -0.60
CA VAL A 394 -4.23 -15.12 -0.29
C VAL A 394 -3.48 -14.74 -1.58
N LEU A 395 -3.67 -15.52 -2.65
CA LEU A 395 -3.05 -15.25 -3.94
C LEU A 395 -3.51 -13.91 -4.53
N ILE A 396 -4.81 -13.60 -4.55
CA ILE A 396 -5.32 -12.33 -5.11
C ILE A 396 -4.81 -11.14 -4.33
N ILE A 397 -4.80 -11.21 -2.99
CA ILE A 397 -4.28 -10.14 -2.17
C ILE A 397 -2.79 -9.93 -2.47
N ALA A 398 -2.00 -11.01 -2.54
CA ALA A 398 -0.60 -10.92 -2.91
C ALA A 398 -0.39 -10.31 -4.31
N GLN A 399 -1.21 -10.70 -5.29
CA GLN A 399 -1.12 -10.22 -6.67
C GLN A 399 -1.54 -8.75 -6.82
N THR A 400 -2.51 -8.27 -6.03
CA THR A 400 -2.97 -6.89 -6.08
C THR A 400 -2.02 -5.93 -5.35
N LEU A 401 -1.30 -6.42 -4.32
CA LEU A 401 -0.34 -5.64 -3.56
C LEU A 401 0.85 -5.14 -4.38
N TRP A 402 1.40 -5.96 -5.28
CA TRP A 402 2.60 -5.57 -6.03
C TRP A 402 2.36 -4.40 -7.00
N PRO A 403 1.29 -4.37 -7.82
CA PRO A 403 0.88 -3.18 -8.57
C PRO A 403 0.77 -1.92 -7.71
N ALA A 404 0.14 -2.02 -6.52
CA ALA A 404 0.05 -0.88 -5.60
C ALA A 404 1.44 -0.40 -5.14
N VAL A 405 2.34 -1.33 -4.80
CA VAL A 405 3.74 -1.03 -4.44
C VAL A 405 4.50 -0.40 -5.60
N VAL A 406 4.44 -0.97 -6.80
CA VAL A 406 5.11 -0.43 -8.00
C VAL A 406 4.65 0.98 -8.28
N VAL A 407 3.34 1.20 -8.29
CA VAL A 407 2.75 2.52 -8.54
C VAL A 407 3.12 3.52 -7.45
N ALA A 408 3.30 3.06 -6.21
CA ALA A 408 3.77 3.86 -5.09
C ALA A 408 5.30 4.13 -5.11
N VAL A 409 6.12 3.23 -5.66
CA VAL A 409 7.58 3.39 -5.76
C VAL A 409 7.99 4.17 -7.01
N LEU A 410 7.43 3.83 -8.18
CA LEU A 410 7.51 4.66 -9.39
C LEU A 410 6.87 6.01 -9.20
N ARG A 411 6.04 6.13 -8.15
CA ARG A 411 5.72 7.42 -7.60
C ARG A 411 7.07 8.12 -7.38
N ARG A 412 7.86 7.67 -6.40
CA ARG A 412 8.97 8.40 -5.79
C ARG A 412 10.17 8.75 -6.68
N ASP A 413 10.58 7.88 -7.60
CA ASP A 413 11.89 8.02 -8.24
C ASP A 413 11.90 9.07 -9.36
N HIS A 414 12.89 9.99 -9.33
CA HIS A 414 13.21 10.97 -10.38
C HIS A 414 14.57 10.62 -11.02
N PRO A 415 14.67 10.55 -12.36
CA PRO A 415 15.96 10.44 -13.07
C PRO A 415 16.74 11.75 -13.24
N GLY A 416 16.23 12.90 -12.76
CA GLY A 416 16.72 14.22 -13.21
C GLY A 416 17.90 14.84 -12.46
N GLY A 417 18.39 14.26 -11.36
CA GLY A 417 19.37 14.93 -10.48
C GLY A 417 20.85 14.68 -10.77
N ASP A 418 21.19 13.59 -11.47
CA ASP A 418 22.58 13.11 -11.51
C ASP A 418 23.39 13.61 -12.72
N HIS A 419 22.74 14.22 -13.73
CA HIS A 419 23.46 14.73 -14.90
C HIS A 419 24.19 16.06 -14.66
N LEU A 420 23.84 16.82 -13.62
CA LEU A 420 24.48 18.11 -13.33
C LEU A 420 25.72 18.01 -12.43
N ARG A 421 25.92 16.90 -11.70
CA ARG A 421 27.12 16.71 -10.85
C ARG A 421 28.35 16.16 -11.60
N GLY A 422 28.17 15.59 -12.79
CA GLY A 422 29.27 15.03 -13.59
C GLY A 422 30.01 16.05 -14.46
N GLY A 423 29.36 17.16 -14.85
CA GLY A 423 29.93 18.13 -15.79
C GLY A 423 30.89 19.15 -15.15
N GLN A 424 30.73 19.44 -13.86
CA GLN A 424 31.42 20.57 -13.22
C GLN A 424 32.77 20.21 -12.59
N ARG A 425 33.15 18.93 -12.59
CA ARG A 425 34.46 18.46 -12.08
C ARG A 425 35.58 18.41 -13.13
N ARG A 426 35.34 18.89 -14.35
CA ARG A 426 36.33 18.81 -15.46
C ARG A 426 36.88 20.13 -15.99
N SER A 427 36.53 21.30 -15.42
CA SER A 427 37.04 22.59 -15.94
C SER A 427 37.94 23.42 -15.00
N THR A 428 38.34 22.89 -13.83
CA THR A 428 39.28 23.61 -12.95
C THR A 428 40.52 22.76 -12.67
N ASN A 429 41.37 22.60 -13.67
CA ASN A 429 42.79 22.28 -13.47
C ASN A 429 43.54 22.64 -14.75
N GLY A 430 44.07 23.86 -14.81
CA GLY A 430 44.92 24.30 -15.91
C GLY A 430 45.11 25.80 -15.98
N SER A 431 45.75 26.41 -14.99
CA SER A 431 46.72 27.51 -15.21
C SER A 431 47.25 28.04 -13.87
N SER A 432 48.37 27.49 -13.41
CA SER A 432 49.28 28.16 -12.48
C SER A 432 50.68 27.80 -12.93
N GLY A 433 51.36 28.76 -13.56
CA GLY A 433 52.69 28.63 -14.14
C GLY A 433 53.22 29.99 -14.58
N ASP A 434 53.86 30.66 -13.61
CA ASP A 434 55.06 31.47 -13.70
C ASP A 434 55.04 32.85 -14.38
N ALA A 435 55.25 33.86 -13.54
CA ALA A 435 55.76 35.18 -13.88
C ALA A 435 57.29 35.20 -13.67
N VAL A 436 58.08 35.45 -14.73
CA VAL A 436 59.41 36.08 -14.65
C VAL A 436 59.64 36.96 -15.89
N SER A 437 60.28 38.10 -15.62
CA SER A 437 60.56 39.32 -16.37
C SER A 437 61.37 39.27 -17.68
N SER A 438 61.08 40.23 -18.58
CA SER A 438 61.97 41.18 -19.30
C SER A 438 61.21 41.63 -20.57
N GLY A 439 60.99 42.90 -20.90
CA GLY A 439 61.87 44.06 -20.90
C GLY A 439 62.14 44.42 -22.37
N THR A 440 61.42 45.41 -22.93
CA THR A 440 61.92 46.49 -23.83
C THR A 440 60.79 47.18 -24.61
N ALA A 441 61.09 48.42 -24.97
CA ALA A 441 60.21 49.53 -25.31
C ALA A 441 59.73 49.59 -26.77
N SER A 442 58.73 50.48 -26.95
CA SER A 442 58.54 51.42 -28.07
C SER A 442 57.44 51.10 -29.10
N GLY A 443 56.73 52.17 -29.50
CA GLY A 443 55.93 52.23 -30.74
C GLY A 443 54.41 52.24 -30.52
N ARG A 444 53.77 53.34 -30.13
CA ARG A 444 53.31 54.47 -30.98
C ARG A 444 52.01 54.17 -31.76
N THR A 445 50.98 54.94 -31.40
CA THR A 445 49.84 55.47 -32.19
C THR A 445 48.80 54.52 -32.79
N SER A 446 47.59 54.68 -32.26
CA SER A 446 46.29 54.50 -32.93
C SER A 446 46.17 55.31 -34.23
N PRO A 447 45.25 54.90 -35.12
CA PRO A 447 44.11 55.79 -35.35
C PRO A 447 42.75 55.09 -35.50
N SER A 448 41.74 55.83 -35.07
CA SER A 448 40.33 55.75 -35.45
C SER A 448 40.13 55.76 -36.96
N TRP A 449 39.10 55.07 -37.47
CA TRP A 449 37.89 55.69 -38.04
C TRP A 449 36.88 54.62 -38.49
N THR A 450 35.62 54.98 -38.33
CA THR A 450 34.40 54.35 -38.82
C THR A 450 34.30 54.40 -40.35
N ARG A 451 33.89 53.29 -40.98
CA ARG A 451 32.58 53.15 -41.62
C ARG A 451 32.33 51.70 -42.03
#